data_AF-A0A645HPR5-F1
#
_entry.id   AF-A0A645HPR5-F1
#
_cell.length_a   1.000
_cell.length_b   1.000
_cell.length_c   1.000
_cell.angle_alpha   90.00
_cell.angle_beta   90.00
_cell.angle_gamma   90.00
#
_symmetry.space_group_name_H-M   'P 1'
#
loop_
_entity.id
_entity.type
_entity.pdbx_description
1 polymer ?
#
loop_
_entity_poly.entity_id
_entity_poly.type
_entity_poly.pdbx_seq_one_letter_code
_entity_poly.pdbx_strand_id
1 'polypeptide(L)' 'MAFIGHCDAQKEAELVAAQIRERTGIETIVIDDIGVMIGAHSGPGTVALFFYGTRLGA' A
#
# COMPACT_ATOMS: atom_id res chain seq x y z
N MET A 1 -8.13 7.63 -4.67
CA MET A 1 -8.26 6.30 -4.04
C MET A 1 -6.93 5.59 -4.17
N ALA A 2 -6.47 4.93 -3.12
CA ALA A 2 -5.26 4.11 -3.12
C ALA A 2 -5.54 2.74 -2.48
N PHE A 3 -4.72 1.76 -2.81
CA PHE A 3 -4.73 0.44 -2.20
C PHE A 3 -3.35 0.16 -1.61
N ILE A 4 -3.33 -0.46 -0.44
CA ILE A 4 -2.11 -0.91 0.22
C ILE A 4 -2.23 -2.41 0.47
N GLY A 5 -1.25 -3.17 -0.01
CA GLY A 5 -1.07 -4.57 0.34
C GLY A 5 0.06 -4.75 1.33
N HIS A 6 -0.04 -5.66 2.30
CA HIS A 6 1.10 -6.01 3.16
C HIS A 6 1.31 -7.50 3.41
N CYS A 7 2.53 -7.88 3.76
CA CYS A 7 2.87 -9.23 4.24
C CYS A 7 3.24 -9.14 5.72
N ASP A 8 2.34 -9.48 6.65
CA ASP A 8 2.60 -9.42 8.11
C ASP A 8 3.14 -8.04 8.57
N ALA A 9 2.61 -6.96 8.00
CA ALA A 9 3.09 -5.60 8.21
C ALA A 9 1.94 -4.57 8.29
N GLN A 10 0.88 -4.94 9.04
CA GLN A 10 -0.32 -4.11 9.22
C GLN A 10 0.01 -2.71 9.75
N LYS A 11 0.93 -2.60 10.72
CA LYS A 11 1.28 -1.32 11.34
C LYS A 11 2.01 -0.40 10.36
N GLU A 12 2.90 -0.97 9.57
CA GLU A 12 3.64 -0.26 8.53
C GLU A 12 2.69 0.17 7.39
N ALA A 13 1.70 -0.66 7.05
CA ALA A 13 0.65 -0.31 6.09
C ALA A 13 -0.21 0.88 6.59
N GLU A 14 -0.58 0.88 7.87
CA GLU A 14 -1.30 2.00 8.50
C GLU A 14 -0.48 3.29 8.54
N LEU A 15 0.82 3.19 8.83
CA LEU A 15 1.75 4.32 8.78
C LEU A 15 1.81 4.92 7.37
N VAL A 16 1.95 4.08 6.34
CA VAL A 16 1.94 4.52 4.94
C VAL A 16 0.60 5.16 4.59
N ALA A 17 -0.52 4.60 5.03
CA ALA A 17 -1.84 5.18 4.81
C ALA A 17 -1.97 6.58 5.44
N ALA A 18 -1.46 6.77 6.66
CA ALA A 18 -1.44 8.08 7.32
C ALA A 18 -0.62 9.10 6.52
N GLN A 19 0.58 8.71 6.06
CA GLN A 19 1.42 9.58 5.24
C GLN A 19 0.78 9.94 3.90
N ILE A 20 0.07 9.01 3.26
CA ILE A 20 -0.66 9.28 2.02
C ILE A 20 -1.75 10.33 2.27
N ARG A 21 -2.54 10.17 3.34
CA ARG A 21 -3.58 11.16 3.71
C ARG A 21 -2.96 12.54 3.90
N GLU A 22 -1.93 12.64 4.73
CA GLU A 22 -1.25 13.91 5.04
C GLU A 22 -0.66 14.59 3.80
N ARG A 23 0.00 13.82 2.93
CA ARG A 23 0.81 14.39 1.84
C ARG A 23 0.04 14.59 0.54
N THR A 24 -1.07 13.87 0.35
CA THR A 24 -1.79 13.84 -0.94
C THR A 24 -3.27 14.22 -0.83
N GLY A 25 -3.85 14.20 0.38
CA GLY A 25 -5.29 14.41 0.59
C GLY A 25 -6.17 13.26 0.12
N ILE A 26 -5.60 12.10 -0.25
CA ILE A 26 -6.38 10.91 -0.60
C ILE A 26 -6.95 10.29 0.68
N GLU A 27 -8.27 10.37 0.87
CA GLU A 27 -8.95 9.80 2.04
C GLU A 27 -9.35 8.33 1.86
N THR A 28 -9.76 7.95 0.64
CA THR A 28 -10.18 6.58 0.33
C THR A 28 -8.97 5.67 0.14
N ILE A 29 -8.63 4.91 1.17
CA ILE A 29 -7.53 3.94 1.19
C ILE A 29 -8.06 2.59 1.65
N VAL A 30 -7.80 1.54 0.87
CA VAL A 30 -8.08 0.14 1.25
C VAL A 30 -6.77 -0.53 1.62
N ILE A 31 -6.73 -1.19 2.78
CA ILE A 31 -5.59 -1.99 3.24
C ILE A 31 -6.03 -3.45 3.27
N ASP A 32 -5.21 -4.35 2.70
CA ASP A 32 -5.48 -5.79 2.69
C ASP A 32 -4.18 -6.61 2.75
N ASP A 33 -4.30 -7.88 3.10
CA ASP A 33 -3.18 -8.82 3.12
C ASP A 33 -2.75 -9.23 1.70
N ILE A 34 -1.44 -9.36 1.50
CA ILE A 34 -0.87 -9.98 0.31
C ILE A 34 -0.95 -11.50 0.46
N GLY A 35 -1.63 -12.15 -0.48
CA GLY A 35 -1.81 -13.60 -0.49
C GLY A 35 -0.50 -14.39 -0.60
N VAL A 36 -0.55 -15.65 -0.15
CA VAL A 36 0.62 -16.56 0.04
C VAL A 36 1.56 -16.67 -1.16
N MET A 37 1.04 -16.66 -2.39
CA MET A 37 1.87 -16.84 -3.58
C MET A 37 2.80 -15.65 -3.82
N ILE A 38 2.31 -14.43 -3.62
CA ILE A 38 3.12 -13.21 -3.76
C ILE A 38 3.98 -13.04 -2.50
N GLY A 39 3.39 -13.27 -1.32
CA GLY A 39 4.08 -13.19 -0.04
C GLY A 39 5.29 -14.12 0.08
N ALA A 40 5.25 -15.30 -0.56
CA ALA A 40 6.39 -16.23 -0.59
C ALA A 40 7.65 -15.65 -1.27
N HIS A 41 7.48 -14.68 -2.17
CA HIS A 41 8.59 -14.03 -2.89
C HIS A 41 9.01 -12.72 -2.23
N SER A 42 8.04 -11.92 -1.80
CA SER A 42 8.31 -10.59 -1.21
C SER A 42 8.69 -10.66 0.28
N GLY A 43 8.20 -11.67 1.00
CA GLY A 43 8.52 -11.92 2.41
C GLY A 43 7.77 -11.03 3.42
N PRO A 44 7.79 -11.40 4.72
CA PRO A 44 7.25 -10.58 5.81
C PRO A 44 7.87 -9.18 5.85
N GLY A 45 7.10 -8.17 6.26
CA GLY A 45 7.52 -6.77 6.28
C GLY A 45 7.27 -6.00 4.98
N THR A 46 6.81 -6.67 3.92
CA THR A 46 6.48 -6.01 2.64
C THR A 46 5.27 -5.10 2.81
N VAL A 47 5.36 -3.88 2.27
CA VAL A 47 4.23 -2.96 2.07
C VAL A 47 4.25 -2.47 0.62
N ALA A 48 3.14 -2.61 -0.09
CA ALA A 48 2.98 -2.24 -1.49
C ALA A 48 1.87 -1.21 -1.65
N LEU A 49 2.17 -0.08 -2.31
CA LEU A 49 1.21 0.99 -2.61
C LEU A 49 0.79 0.95 -4.08
N PHE A 50 -0.52 0.94 -4.33
CA PHE A 50 -1.11 0.99 -5.67
C PHE A 50 -2.05 2.19 -5.81
N PHE A 51 -1.93 2.91 -6.92
CA PHE A 51 -2.78 4.05 -7.26
C PHE A 51 -2.85 4.23 -8.78
N TYR A 52 -3.89 4.91 -9.26
CA TYR A 52 -3.99 5.33 -10.65
C TYR A 52 -3.38 6.72 -10.83
N GLY A 53 -2.30 6.81 -11.61
CA GLY A 53 -1.74 8.08 -12.06
C GLY A 53 -2.46 8.61 -13.29
N THR A 54 -2.55 9.94 -13.44
CA THR A 54 -3.16 10.58 -14.63
C THR A 54 -2.17 10.82 -15.77
N ARG A 55 -0.89 10.57 -15.53
CA ARG A 55 0.19 10.65 -16.52
C ARG A 55 1.19 9.54 -16.25
N LEU A 56 1.68 8.91 -17.30
CA LEU A 56 2.87 8.08 -17.25
C LEU A 56 4.08 9.02 -17.08
N GLY A 57 5.03 8.67 -16.21
CA GLY A 57 6.19 9.52 -15.90
C GLY A 57 6.90 10.00 -17.15
N ALA A 58 7.32 11.26 -17.14
CA ALA A 58 8.17 11.86 -18.18
C ALA A 58 9.62 11.38 -18.02
#